data_AF-A0A550C0G4-F1
#
_entry.id   AF-A0A550C0G4-F1
#
_cell.length_a   1.000
_cell.length_b   1.000
_cell.length_c   1.000
_cell.angle_alpha   90.00
_cell.angle_beta   90.00
_cell.angle_gamma   90.00
#
_symmetry.space_group_name_H-M   'P 1'
#
loop_
_entity.id
_entity.type
_entity.pdbx_description
1 polymer ?
#
loop_
_entity_poly.entity_id
_entity_poly.type
_entity_poly.pdbx_seq_one_letter_code
_entity_poly.pdbx_strand_id
1 'polypeptide(L)'
;MSHTATMGVSRFTVQSSDVLQNFRVNVCPEQSDKVIWYKERYLTDDEIVENLVYNHTNTICWTVHRPKRGWYIRIRAPSFPPNVFIPLVPVPARSPYHADGAISFKSRTNVPPDAVPPLAPPTAMGDPSLSSADLGSSLIGGMGGGSMDMGSGGSGGFGAGGNRAYGAGGGGPIGRGDRP
;
A
#
# COMPACT_ATOMS: atom_id res chain seq x y z
N MET A 1 -5.44 -29.17 -24.09
CA MET A 1 -4.19 -28.75 -23.44
C MET A 1 -4.52 -28.40 -22.00
N SER A 2 -4.13 -29.22 -21.04
CA SER A 2 -4.49 -29.12 -19.62
C SER A 2 -3.39 -28.38 -18.85
N HIS A 3 -3.73 -27.25 -18.24
CA HIS A 3 -2.81 -26.49 -17.38
C HIS A 3 -2.86 -27.06 -15.96
N THR A 4 -1.74 -27.61 -15.49
CA THR A 4 -1.55 -27.98 -14.09
C THR A 4 -1.42 -26.70 -13.26
N ALA A 5 -2.42 -26.43 -12.41
CA ALA A 5 -2.33 -25.36 -11.43
C ALA A 5 -1.31 -25.77 -10.36
N THR A 6 -0.11 -25.18 -10.39
CA THR A 6 0.85 -25.28 -9.30
C THR A 6 0.22 -24.60 -8.07
N MET A 7 -0.23 -25.38 -7.08
CA MET A 7 -0.91 -24.84 -5.91
C MET A 7 -0.07 -23.73 -5.26
N GLY A 8 -0.65 -22.54 -5.12
CA GLY A 8 -0.01 -21.37 -4.51
C GLY A 8 0.56 -20.32 -5.47
N VAL A 9 0.52 -20.55 -6.79
CA VAL A 9 0.96 -19.55 -7.79
C VAL A 9 -0.25 -18.89 -8.45
N SER A 10 -0.41 -17.58 -8.27
CA SER A 10 -1.37 -16.77 -9.02
C SER A 10 -0.71 -16.15 -10.25
N ARG A 11 -1.37 -16.26 -11.41
CA ARG A 11 -0.88 -15.71 -12.68
C ARG A 11 -1.72 -14.51 -13.10
N PHE A 12 -1.03 -13.49 -13.58
CA PHE A 12 -1.63 -12.23 -14.00
C PHE A 12 -1.11 -11.84 -15.37
N THR A 13 -1.98 -11.24 -16.17
CA THR A 13 -1.66 -10.62 -17.44
C THR A 13 -1.53 -9.11 -17.23
N VAL A 14 -0.46 -8.54 -17.80
CA VAL A 14 -0.22 -7.09 -17.80
C VAL A 14 -0.44 -6.56 -19.22
N GLN A 15 -1.35 -5.62 -19.38
CA GLN A 15 -1.70 -5.02 -20.67
C GLN A 15 -1.47 -3.51 -20.63
N SER A 16 -0.82 -2.96 -21.64
CA SER A 16 -0.63 -1.52 -21.83
C SER A 16 -1.36 -1.06 -23.08
N SER A 17 -2.10 0.04 -23.00
CA SER A 17 -2.71 0.69 -24.17
C SER A 17 -2.14 2.10 -24.35
N ASP A 18 -1.67 2.38 -25.56
CA ASP A 18 -1.25 3.69 -26.06
C ASP A 18 -2.40 4.47 -26.72
N VAL A 19 -3.39 3.78 -27.25
CA VAL A 19 -4.55 4.35 -27.97
C VAL A 19 -5.64 4.87 -27.03
N LEU A 20 -5.82 4.25 -25.85
CA LEU A 20 -6.88 4.59 -24.90
C LEU A 20 -6.28 5.17 -23.62
N GLN A 21 -6.34 6.51 -23.50
CA GLN A 21 -6.21 7.27 -22.25
C GLN A 21 -4.91 7.07 -21.45
N ASN A 22 -3.87 7.84 -21.81
CA ASN A 22 -2.80 8.25 -20.89
C ASN A 22 -1.83 7.13 -20.44
N PHE A 23 -1.43 6.21 -21.32
CA PHE A 23 -0.43 5.17 -21.01
C PHE A 23 -0.83 4.28 -19.82
N ARG A 24 -2.14 3.98 -19.73
CA ARG A 24 -2.71 3.15 -18.67
C ARG A 24 -2.22 1.71 -18.82
N VAL A 25 -1.81 1.13 -17.71
CA VAL A 25 -1.46 -0.29 -17.61
C VAL A 25 -2.51 -0.97 -16.77
N ASN A 26 -3.08 -2.06 -17.27
CA ASN A 26 -4.06 -2.87 -16.57
C ASN A 26 -3.44 -4.21 -16.18
N VAL A 27 -3.83 -4.70 -15.01
CA VAL A 27 -3.43 -6.02 -14.50
C VAL A 27 -4.70 -6.81 -14.22
N CYS A 28 -4.83 -7.95 -14.88
CA CYS A 28 -5.96 -8.86 -14.75
C CYS A 28 -5.47 -10.30 -14.51
N PRO A 29 -6.29 -11.18 -13.90
CA PRO A 29 -5.96 -12.61 -13.83
C PRO A 29 -5.80 -13.20 -15.23
N GLU A 30 -4.93 -14.20 -15.38
CA GLU A 30 -4.66 -14.81 -16.70
C GLU A 30 -5.93 -15.32 -17.43
N GLN A 31 -6.99 -15.67 -16.67
CA GLN A 31 -8.24 -16.23 -17.19
C GLN A 31 -9.42 -15.26 -17.14
N SER A 32 -9.17 -13.96 -16.95
CA SER A 32 -10.23 -12.97 -16.85
C SER A 32 -9.80 -11.62 -17.41
N ASP A 33 -10.71 -10.95 -18.13
CA ASP A 33 -10.51 -9.57 -18.56
C ASP A 33 -10.88 -8.55 -17.47
N LYS A 34 -11.26 -9.02 -16.29
CA LYS A 34 -11.58 -8.15 -15.16
C LYS A 34 -10.29 -7.55 -14.60
N VAL A 35 -10.14 -6.23 -14.80
CA VAL A 35 -9.03 -5.45 -14.23
C VAL A 35 -9.10 -5.46 -12.70
N ILE A 36 -8.04 -5.91 -12.05
CA ILE A 36 -7.89 -5.91 -10.58
C ILE A 36 -7.08 -4.70 -10.15
N TRP A 37 -5.99 -4.42 -10.85
CA TRP A 37 -5.20 -3.21 -10.63
C TRP A 37 -5.00 -2.47 -11.93
N TYR A 38 -4.88 -1.16 -11.84
CA TYR A 38 -4.43 -0.35 -12.94
C TYR A 38 -3.41 0.69 -12.49
N LYS A 39 -2.60 1.13 -13.44
CA LYS A 39 -1.62 2.19 -13.26
C LYS A 39 -2.05 3.44 -13.99
N GLU A 40 -2.03 4.56 -13.30
CA GLU A 40 -2.27 5.90 -13.83
C GLU A 40 -1.05 6.81 -13.60
N ARG A 41 -0.89 7.85 -14.42
CA ARG A 41 0.25 8.76 -14.39
C ARG A 41 -0.21 10.20 -14.20
N TYR A 42 0.43 10.89 -13.27
CA TYR A 42 0.27 12.32 -13.02
C TYR A 42 1.59 13.04 -13.21
N LEU A 43 1.52 14.22 -13.81
CA LEU A 43 2.66 15.12 -13.96
C LEU A 43 2.50 16.25 -12.94
N THR A 44 3.38 16.30 -11.95
CA THR A 44 3.49 17.46 -11.04
C THR A 44 4.52 18.43 -11.60
N ASP A 45 4.83 19.52 -10.89
CA ASP A 45 5.83 20.49 -11.35
C ASP A 45 7.25 19.89 -11.41
N ASP A 46 7.62 19.09 -10.41
CA ASP A 46 8.97 18.55 -10.25
C ASP A 46 9.08 17.05 -10.58
N GLU A 47 7.97 16.32 -10.50
CA GLU A 47 7.94 14.87 -10.54
C GLU A 47 6.88 14.32 -11.49
N ILE A 48 7.08 13.08 -11.89
CA ILE A 48 6.05 12.22 -12.47
C ILE A 48 5.69 11.22 -11.38
N VAL A 49 4.40 11.14 -11.06
CA VAL A 49 3.87 10.24 -10.04
C VAL A 49 3.03 9.20 -10.75
N GLU A 50 3.38 7.93 -10.56
CA GLU A 50 2.60 6.80 -11.07
C GLU A 50 1.90 6.10 -9.90
N ASN A 51 0.57 6.01 -9.95
CA ASN A 51 -0.22 5.35 -8.92
C ASN A 51 -0.60 3.94 -9.39
N LEU A 52 -0.38 2.94 -8.53
CA LEU A 52 -0.98 1.62 -8.67
C LEU A 52 -2.25 1.58 -7.85
N VAL A 53 -3.39 1.49 -8.53
CA VAL A 53 -4.72 1.58 -7.94
C VAL A 53 -5.39 0.22 -7.95
N TYR A 54 -5.98 -0.18 -6.83
CA TYR A 54 -6.87 -1.32 -6.75
C TYR A 54 -8.26 -0.93 -7.28
N ASN A 55 -8.67 -1.59 -8.35
CA ASN A 55 -9.82 -1.18 -9.15
C ASN A 55 -11.14 -1.29 -8.39
N HIS A 56 -11.29 -2.29 -7.51
CA HIS A 56 -12.57 -2.53 -6.83
C HIS A 56 -12.95 -1.42 -5.84
N THR A 57 -11.98 -0.91 -5.09
CA THR A 57 -12.21 0.14 -4.07
C THR A 57 -11.68 1.50 -4.51
N ASN A 58 -11.08 1.60 -5.68
CA ASN A 58 -10.39 2.79 -6.18
C ASN A 58 -9.35 3.34 -5.17
N THR A 59 -8.65 2.43 -4.48
CA THR A 59 -7.64 2.81 -3.47
C THR A 59 -6.26 2.72 -4.07
N ILE A 60 -5.43 3.73 -3.80
CA ILE A 60 -4.02 3.70 -4.16
C ILE A 60 -3.33 2.67 -3.27
N CYS A 61 -2.70 1.66 -3.85
CA CYS A 61 -1.90 0.68 -3.12
C CYS A 61 -0.44 1.11 -3.02
N TRP A 62 0.09 1.63 -4.13
CA TRP A 62 1.48 2.04 -4.26
C TRP A 62 1.59 3.28 -5.13
N THR A 63 2.62 4.08 -4.88
CA THR A 63 3.00 5.24 -5.70
C THR A 63 4.47 5.16 -6.05
N VAL A 64 4.79 5.50 -7.29
CA VAL A 64 6.17 5.56 -7.81
C VAL A 64 6.47 6.99 -8.20
N HIS A 65 7.48 7.57 -7.57
CA HIS A 65 7.94 8.93 -7.82
C HIS A 65 9.23 8.91 -8.63
N ARG A 66 9.23 9.61 -9.76
CA ARG A 66 10.37 9.80 -10.66
C ARG A 66 10.51 11.29 -10.98
N PRO A 67 11.70 11.90 -10.88
CA PRO A 67 11.86 13.31 -11.19
C PRO A 67 11.70 13.54 -12.71
N LYS A 68 11.34 14.77 -13.08
CA LYS A 68 11.43 15.18 -14.50
C LYS A 68 12.88 15.29 -14.99
N ARG A 69 13.80 15.68 -14.10
CA ARG A 69 15.24 15.84 -14.37
C ARG A 69 16.05 15.19 -13.25
N GLY A 70 17.03 14.37 -13.60
CA GLY A 70 17.86 13.63 -12.65
C GLY A 70 17.51 12.15 -12.58
N TRP A 71 18.06 11.47 -11.58
CA TRP A 71 18.01 10.02 -11.46
C TRP A 71 17.61 9.63 -10.03
N TYR A 72 16.33 9.46 -9.76
CA TYR A 72 15.90 8.69 -8.60
C TYR A 72 14.57 8.04 -8.91
N ILE A 73 14.31 6.90 -8.29
CA ILE A 73 12.97 6.33 -8.28
C ILE A 73 12.67 5.93 -6.84
N ARG A 74 11.51 6.36 -6.33
CA ARG A 74 11.08 6.09 -4.96
C ARG A 74 9.72 5.40 -5.00
N ILE A 75 9.58 4.29 -4.28
CA ILE A 75 8.32 3.59 -4.11
C ILE A 75 7.75 3.94 -2.72
N ARG A 76 6.47 4.28 -2.66
CA ARG A 76 5.73 4.54 -1.41
C ARG A 76 4.42 3.77 -1.38
N ALA A 77 3.95 3.45 -0.19
CA ALA A 77 2.60 2.94 0.06
C ALA A 77 1.89 3.87 1.06
N PRO A 78 0.55 4.01 1.01
CA PRO A 78 -0.19 4.80 2.01
C PRO A 78 -0.03 4.29 3.45
N SER A 79 0.35 3.02 3.62
CA SER A 79 0.65 2.43 4.93
C SER A 79 2.03 2.81 5.47
N PHE A 80 2.90 3.46 4.67
CA PHE A 80 4.19 3.93 5.15
C PHE A 80 4.01 5.19 6.00
N PRO A 81 4.81 5.37 7.07
CA PRO A 81 4.85 6.63 7.78
C PRO A 81 5.22 7.79 6.84
N PRO A 82 4.82 9.03 7.18
CA PRO A 82 5.23 10.21 6.42
C PRO A 82 6.74 10.23 6.19
N ASN A 83 7.15 10.59 4.97
CA ASN A 83 8.55 10.66 4.51
C ASN A 83 9.31 9.32 4.43
N VAL A 84 8.66 8.18 4.68
CA VAL A 84 9.27 6.86 4.46
C VAL A 84 9.01 6.39 3.03
N PHE A 85 10.03 5.83 2.38
CA PHE A 85 9.95 5.28 1.03
C PHE A 85 11.02 4.21 0.82
N ILE A 86 10.82 3.38 -0.18
CA ILE A 86 11.82 2.43 -0.66
C ILE A 86 12.57 3.09 -1.83
N PRO A 87 13.86 3.42 -1.68
CA PRO A 87 14.65 3.91 -2.79
C PRO A 87 15.00 2.77 -3.76
N LEU A 88 14.93 3.06 -5.04
CA LEU A 88 15.52 2.24 -6.10
C LEU A 88 16.82 2.91 -6.54
N VAL A 89 17.91 2.16 -6.47
CA VAL A 89 19.25 2.63 -6.84
C VAL A 89 19.79 1.79 -8.00
N PRO A 90 20.50 2.39 -8.97
CA PRO A 90 21.14 1.63 -10.03
C PRO A 90 22.05 0.54 -9.46
N VAL A 91 22.04 -0.65 -10.08
CA VAL A 91 22.94 -1.73 -9.69
C VAL A 91 24.36 -1.38 -10.17
N PRO A 92 25.38 -1.37 -9.29
CA PRO A 92 26.75 -1.06 -9.69
C PRO A 92 27.27 -1.99 -10.78
N ALA A 93 28.02 -1.46 -11.75
CA ALA A 93 28.58 -2.22 -12.88
C ALA A 93 29.47 -3.41 -12.47
N ARG A 94 30.06 -3.35 -11.27
CA ARG A 94 30.88 -4.44 -10.71
C ARG A 94 30.07 -5.55 -10.03
N SER A 95 28.75 -5.40 -9.91
CA SER A 95 27.89 -6.39 -9.29
C SER A 95 27.66 -7.57 -10.25
N PRO A 96 27.66 -8.83 -9.76
CA PRO A 96 27.30 -9.98 -10.60
C PRO A 96 25.84 -9.93 -11.09
N TYR A 97 25.00 -9.10 -10.46
CA TYR A 97 23.61 -8.87 -10.86
C TYR A 97 23.42 -7.67 -11.78
N HIS A 98 24.51 -7.07 -12.27
CA HIS A 98 24.41 -5.95 -13.18
C HIS A 98 23.86 -6.38 -14.54
N ALA A 99 22.87 -5.64 -15.01
CA ALA A 99 22.36 -5.67 -16.37
C ALA A 99 22.00 -4.23 -16.78
N ASP A 100 21.83 -3.99 -18.08
CA ASP A 100 21.39 -2.68 -18.54
C ASP A 100 20.01 -2.33 -17.94
N GLY A 101 19.88 -1.11 -17.44
CA GLY A 101 18.68 -0.66 -16.70
C GLY A 101 18.42 -1.35 -15.36
N ALA A 102 19.35 -2.16 -14.83
CA ALA A 102 19.14 -2.87 -13.56
C ALA A 102 19.08 -1.90 -12.37
N ILE A 103 18.02 -2.06 -11.57
CA ILE A 103 17.78 -1.31 -10.34
C ILE A 103 17.64 -2.26 -9.15
N SER A 104 18.13 -1.85 -7.99
CA SER A 104 18.03 -2.59 -6.74
C SER A 104 17.32 -1.76 -5.68
N PHE A 105 16.64 -2.45 -4.77
CA PHE A 105 16.06 -1.86 -3.59
C PHE A 105 16.24 -2.80 -2.41
N LYS A 106 16.16 -2.24 -1.20
CA LYS A 106 16.15 -2.99 0.05
C LYS A 106 14.87 -2.67 0.79
N SER A 107 14.16 -3.71 1.23
CA SER A 107 12.95 -3.59 2.04
C SER A 107 12.99 -4.59 3.18
N ARG A 108 12.38 -4.24 4.32
CA ARG A 108 12.16 -5.13 5.45
C ARG A 108 10.66 -5.39 5.55
N THR A 109 10.24 -6.62 5.31
CA THR A 109 8.86 -7.03 5.53
C THR A 109 8.69 -7.35 7.01
N ASN A 110 7.93 -6.52 7.74
CA ASN A 110 7.50 -6.88 9.09
C ASN A 110 6.21 -7.70 8.95
N VAL A 111 6.20 -8.93 9.48
CA VAL A 111 4.98 -9.74 9.56
C VAL A 111 4.09 -9.12 10.64
N PRO A 112 2.81 -8.81 10.35
CA PRO A 112 1.88 -8.35 11.38
C PRO A 112 1.81 -9.37 12.53
N PRO A 113 1.77 -8.92 13.80
CA PRO A 113 1.75 -9.81 14.96
C PRO A 113 0.60 -10.84 14.93
N ASP A 114 -0.52 -10.50 14.30
CA ASP A 114 -1.74 -11.32 14.27
C ASP A 114 -1.67 -12.54 13.34
N ALA A 115 -0.57 -12.74 12.61
CA ALA A 115 -0.37 -13.92 11.77
C ALA A 115 0.08 -15.17 12.54
N VAL A 116 0.29 -15.08 13.85
CA VAL A 116 0.54 -16.24 14.71
C VAL A 116 -0.81 -16.74 15.23
N PRO A 117 -1.34 -17.89 14.75
CA PRO A 117 -2.53 -18.47 15.35
C PRO A 117 -2.25 -18.71 16.85
N PRO A 118 -3.18 -18.34 17.75
CA PRO A 118 -2.98 -18.57 19.17
C PRO A 118 -2.73 -20.06 19.39
N LEU A 119 -1.60 -20.40 20.01
CA LEU A 119 -1.36 -21.76 20.49
C LEU A 119 -2.57 -22.15 21.34
N ALA A 120 -3.30 -23.17 20.90
CA ALA A 120 -4.39 -23.73 21.68
C ALA A 120 -3.84 -24.07 23.08
N PRO A 121 -4.55 -23.68 24.16
CA PRO A 121 -4.12 -24.05 25.50
C PRO A 121 -3.99 -25.57 25.59
N PRO A 122 -2.98 -26.10 26.30
CA PRO A 122 -2.82 -27.53 26.44
C PRO A 122 -4.09 -28.11 27.06
N THR A 123 -4.73 -29.02 26.33
CA THR A 123 -5.88 -29.77 26.79
C THR A 123 -5.47 -30.49 28.07
N ALA A 124 -5.92 -29.98 29.23
CA ALA A 124 -5.78 -30.67 30.49
C ALA A 124 -6.59 -31.96 30.39
N MET A 125 -5.89 -33.06 30.13
CA MET A 125 -6.42 -34.40 30.35
C MET A 125 -6.74 -34.50 31.85
N GLY A 126 -8.02 -34.37 32.18
CA GLY A 126 -8.51 -34.75 33.48
C GLY A 126 -8.42 -36.26 33.63
N ASP A 127 -8.08 -36.72 34.83
CA ASP A 127 -8.61 -37.97 35.36
C ASP A 127 -8.68 -37.87 36.91
N PRO A 128 -9.59 -38.63 37.56
CA PRO A 128 -10.31 -38.23 38.75
C PRO A 128 -9.98 -39.14 39.96
N SER A 129 -10.57 -38.81 41.11
CA SER A 129 -10.51 -39.53 42.40
C SER A 129 -9.21 -39.26 43.21
N LEU A 130 -9.25 -38.97 44.51
CA LEU A 130 -10.06 -39.55 45.59
C LEU A 130 -10.38 -38.56 46.74
N SER A 131 -11.56 -38.82 47.33
CA SER A 131 -11.92 -38.78 48.76
C SER A 131 -11.81 -37.49 49.60
N SER A 132 -12.99 -36.93 49.86
CA SER A 132 -13.56 -36.61 51.20
C SER A 132 -12.62 -36.32 52.37
N ALA A 133 -12.65 -35.09 52.86
CA ALA A 133 -12.90 -34.80 54.27
C ALA A 133 -13.39 -33.36 54.41
N ASP A 134 -14.19 -33.20 55.45
CA ASP A 134 -15.18 -32.16 55.73
C ASP A 134 -14.61 -31.03 56.61
N LEU A 135 -15.42 -29.97 56.76
CA LEU A 135 -15.47 -28.94 57.82
C LEU A 135 -14.60 -27.68 57.69
N GLY A 136 -15.28 -26.51 57.71
CA GLY A 136 -14.64 -25.25 58.10
C GLY A 136 -15.35 -23.96 57.66
N SER A 137 -16.40 -23.60 58.39
CA SER A 137 -17.29 -22.43 58.30
C SER A 137 -16.67 -21.01 58.15
N SER A 138 -17.56 -20.07 57.77
CA SER A 138 -17.58 -18.61 58.04
C SER A 138 -16.73 -17.71 57.13
N LEU A 139 -17.08 -16.45 56.80
CA LEU A 139 -18.25 -15.56 56.79
C LEU A 139 -17.65 -14.19 56.30
N ILE A 140 -18.46 -13.27 55.75
CA ILE A 140 -18.14 -11.84 55.43
C ILE A 140 -17.43 -11.66 54.06
N GLY A 141 -17.83 -10.80 53.12
CA GLY A 141 -18.80 -9.69 53.07
C GLY A 141 -18.21 -8.55 52.19
N GLY A 142 -19.06 -7.82 51.45
CA GLY A 142 -18.77 -6.52 50.80
C GLY A 142 -18.43 -6.62 49.31
N MET A 143 -19.28 -6.24 48.35
CA MET A 143 -19.90 -4.92 48.00
C MET A 143 -18.91 -3.81 47.63
N GLY A 144 -19.05 -3.31 46.40
CA GLY A 144 -18.51 -2.02 45.90
C GLY A 144 -17.67 -2.21 44.62
N GLY A 145 -17.99 -1.68 43.43
CA GLY A 145 -18.86 -0.56 43.07
C GLY A 145 -18.02 0.62 42.58
N GLY A 146 -18.14 0.99 41.30
CA GLY A 146 -17.53 2.17 40.66
C GLY A 146 -16.69 1.76 39.44
N SER A 147 -17.07 1.94 38.17
CA SER A 147 -17.81 3.02 37.47
C SER A 147 -17.10 4.37 37.55
N MET A 148 -16.25 4.65 36.58
CA MET A 148 -15.93 5.99 36.09
C MET A 148 -15.82 5.93 34.56
N ASP A 149 -16.94 6.23 33.92
CA ASP A 149 -17.05 6.79 32.59
C ASP A 149 -16.65 8.26 32.64
N MET A 150 -15.77 8.71 31.74
CA MET A 150 -15.72 10.10 31.28
C MET A 150 -15.05 10.18 29.91
N GLY A 151 -15.73 10.82 28.97
CA GLY A 151 -15.07 11.89 28.22
C GLY A 151 -15.15 11.85 26.70
N SER A 152 -16.37 12.02 26.18
CA SER A 152 -16.61 12.56 24.83
C SER A 152 -16.13 14.01 24.71
N GLY A 153 -15.56 14.36 23.55
CA GLY A 153 -15.31 15.74 23.10
C GLY A 153 -14.10 15.79 22.16
N GLY A 154 -14.12 16.39 20.97
CA GLY A 154 -15.12 17.23 20.35
C GLY A 154 -14.70 17.48 18.90
N SER A 155 -15.72 17.70 18.10
CA SER A 155 -15.71 18.08 16.69
C SER A 155 -15.22 19.52 16.46
N GLY A 156 -14.38 19.70 15.45
CA GLY A 156 -14.17 20.96 14.72
C GLY A 156 -13.55 20.61 13.36
N GLY A 157 -14.01 21.10 12.21
CA GLY A 157 -14.86 22.24 11.93
C GLY A 157 -14.16 23.17 10.93
N PHE A 158 -14.50 23.01 9.65
CA PHE A 158 -14.49 23.99 8.54
C PHE A 158 -13.18 24.65 8.07
N GLY A 159 -13.04 24.72 6.74
CA GLY A 159 -12.06 25.57 6.06
C GLY A 159 -12.12 25.45 4.54
N ALA A 160 -13.16 26.03 3.93
CA ALA A 160 -13.27 26.23 2.49
C ALA A 160 -12.52 27.49 2.03
N GLY A 161 -12.05 27.49 0.78
CA GLY A 161 -11.53 28.66 0.07
C GLY A 161 -10.22 28.35 -0.66
N GLY A 162 -10.00 28.68 -1.93
CA GLY A 162 -10.80 29.43 -2.89
C GLY A 162 -10.05 29.42 -4.23
N ASN A 163 -10.82 29.51 -5.32
CA ASN A 163 -10.33 29.59 -6.68
C ASN A 163 -9.45 30.84 -6.91
N ARG A 164 -8.35 30.69 -7.65
CA ARG A 164 -7.77 31.80 -8.42
C ARG A 164 -7.48 31.35 -9.84
N ALA A 165 -8.26 31.92 -10.75
CA ALA A 165 -7.99 31.99 -12.17
C ALA A 165 -7.03 33.15 -12.45
N TYR A 166 -5.97 32.87 -13.19
CA TYR A 166 -5.22 33.81 -14.02
C TYR A 166 -5.09 33.07 -15.36
N GLY A 167 -5.41 33.59 -16.53
CA GLY A 167 -5.35 34.96 -17.02
C GLY A 167 -4.76 34.83 -18.42
N ALA A 168 -5.56 35.09 -19.44
CA ALA A 168 -5.18 34.98 -20.85
C ALA A 168 -4.21 36.10 -21.27
N GLY A 169 -3.25 35.77 -22.13
CA GLY A 169 -2.45 36.71 -22.94
C GLY A 169 -1.82 35.90 -24.08
N GLY A 170 -2.21 36.11 -25.34
CA GLY A 170 -1.56 37.07 -26.25
C GLY A 170 -0.24 36.47 -26.75
N GLY A 171 -0.13 35.89 -27.95
CA GLY A 171 -0.23 36.57 -29.24
C GLY A 171 1.19 36.90 -29.75
N GLY A 172 1.66 36.20 -30.80
CA GLY A 172 2.92 36.56 -31.49
C GLY A 172 3.53 35.42 -32.33
N PRO A 173 3.67 35.57 -33.66
CA PRO A 173 4.09 34.49 -34.57
C PRO A 173 5.51 34.68 -35.17
N ILE A 174 6.01 33.57 -35.72
CA ILE A 174 6.95 33.40 -36.86
C ILE A 174 8.38 33.95 -36.76
N GLY A 175 9.34 33.02 -36.85
CA GLY A 175 10.70 33.29 -37.34
C GLY A 175 11.28 32.02 -37.96
N ARG A 176 11.16 31.87 -39.29
CA ARG A 176 11.97 30.93 -40.08
C ARG A 176 13.35 31.53 -40.24
N GLY A 177 14.37 30.80 -39.80
CA GLY A 177 15.77 31.09 -40.12
C GLY A 177 16.32 29.98 -40.98
N ASP A 178 16.32 30.19 -42.29
CA ASP A 178 17.21 29.48 -43.21
C ASP A 178 18.65 29.99 -42.98
N ARG A 179 19.60 29.06 -42.95
CA ARG A 179 21.04 29.36 -43.05
C ARG A 179 21.75 28.24 -43.82
N PRO A 180 22.88 28.59 -44.45
CA PRO A 180 23.28 28.15 -45.80
C PRO A 180 23.82 26.73 -45.91
#